data_AF-E9P9Z3-F1
#
_entry.id   AF-E9P9Z3-F1
#
_cell.length_a   1.000
_cell.length_b   1.000
_cell.length_c   1.000
_cell.angle_alpha   90.00
_cell.angle_beta   90.00
_cell.angle_gamma   90.00
#
_symmetry.space_group_name_H-M   'P 1'
#
loop_
_entity.id
_entity.type
_entity.pdbx_description
1 polymer ?
#
loop_
_entity_poly.entity_id
_entity_poly.type
_entity_poly.pdbx_seq_one_letter_code
_entity_poly.pdbx_strand_id
1 'polypeptide(L)'
;MGLHSEPLDQEDQDTIILDARAGDLDSLKDIFTTLVSPELLSTCKESESDSTALHMAAANGHIETVRYILETVSRANSAEDLKAFVNEVNKTGNTALHWASLNGKLDVVKLLCDEYEADPFIRNKFGTRCYL
;
A
#
# COMPACT_ATOMS: atom_id res chain seq x y z
N MET A 1 17.36 6.89 -19.56
CA MET A 1 16.71 5.59 -19.39
C MET A 1 15.25 5.91 -19.13
N GLY A 2 14.35 5.40 -19.98
CA GLY A 2 12.93 5.70 -19.84
C GLY A 2 12.36 5.00 -18.61
N LEU A 3 11.37 5.60 -17.97
CA LEU A 3 10.60 4.93 -16.93
C LEU A 3 10.03 3.63 -17.51
N HIS A 4 10.21 2.51 -16.82
CA HIS A 4 9.55 1.27 -17.20
C HIS A 4 8.04 1.49 -17.07
N SER A 5 7.36 1.38 -18.22
CA SER A 5 5.90 1.43 -18.37
C SER A 5 5.31 0.04 -18.65
N GLU A 6 6.17 -0.99 -18.68
CA GLU A 6 5.77 -2.39 -18.80
C GLU A 6 5.41 -2.95 -17.41
N PRO A 7 4.56 -3.99 -17.33
CA PRO A 7 4.27 -4.65 -16.07
C PRO A 7 5.57 -5.15 -15.44
N LEU A 8 5.84 -4.71 -14.20
CA LEU A 8 6.98 -5.16 -13.42
C LEU A 8 6.94 -6.67 -13.26
N ASP A 9 8.08 -7.32 -13.39
CA ASP A 9 8.19 -8.72 -13.00
C ASP A 9 7.97 -8.88 -11.49
N GLN A 10 7.72 -10.12 -11.08
CA GLN A 10 7.36 -10.40 -9.70
C GLN A 10 8.51 -10.09 -8.73
N GLU A 11 9.77 -10.21 -9.16
CA GLU A 11 10.94 -9.96 -8.31
C GLU A 11 11.08 -8.46 -8.00
N ASP A 12 10.86 -7.61 -9.01
CA ASP A 12 10.81 -6.16 -8.82
C ASP A 12 9.64 -5.72 -7.93
N GLN A 13 8.45 -6.31 -8.13
CA GLN A 13 7.28 -6.03 -7.28
C GLN A 13 7.54 -6.43 -5.82
N ASP A 14 8.08 -7.62 -5.59
CA ASP A 14 8.38 -8.13 -4.26
C ASP A 14 9.49 -7.26 -3.60
N THR A 15 10.45 -6.75 -4.37
CA THR A 15 11.48 -5.82 -3.89
C THR A 15 10.89 -4.49 -3.41
N ILE A 16 10.02 -3.86 -4.22
CA ILE A 16 9.32 -2.62 -3.84
C ILE A 16 8.50 -2.82 -2.55
N ILE A 17 7.80 -3.96 -2.45
CA ILE A 17 6.99 -4.28 -1.28
C ILE A 17 7.87 -4.52 -0.06
N LEU A 18 9.05 -5.12 -0.24
CA LEU A 18 10.03 -5.33 0.82
C LEU A 18 10.62 -4.01 1.32
N ASP A 19 10.91 -3.05 0.44
CA ASP A 19 11.36 -1.71 0.84
C ASP A 19 10.25 -0.96 1.61
N ALA A 20 9.00 -1.06 1.15
CA ALA A 20 7.85 -0.52 1.86
C ALA A 20 7.63 -1.18 3.22
N ARG A 21 7.91 -2.49 3.32
CA ARG A 21 7.89 -3.24 4.57
C ARG A 21 8.98 -2.78 5.52
N ALA A 22 10.19 -2.50 5.02
CA ALA A 22 11.30 -1.99 5.81
C ALA A 22 11.15 -0.51 6.19
N GLY A 23 10.28 0.21 5.48
CA GLY A 23 10.11 1.65 5.63
C GLY A 23 11.22 2.45 4.95
N ASP A 24 11.92 1.87 3.97
CA ASP A 24 12.97 2.54 3.22
C ASP A 24 12.35 3.50 2.20
N LEU A 25 12.05 4.71 2.69
CA LEU A 25 11.45 5.78 1.92
C LEU A 25 12.38 6.27 0.80
N ASP A 26 13.69 6.32 1.05
CA ASP A 26 14.65 6.87 0.09
C ASP A 26 14.82 5.95 -1.11
N SER A 27 14.92 4.63 -0.86
CA SER A 27 14.94 3.62 -1.92
C SER A 27 13.64 3.63 -2.73
N LEU A 28 12.47 3.69 -2.07
CA LEU A 28 11.19 3.79 -2.78
C LEU A 28 11.09 5.03 -3.66
N LYS A 29 11.54 6.18 -3.16
CA LYS A 29 11.56 7.44 -3.93
C LYS A 29 12.45 7.31 -5.15
N ASP A 30 13.64 6.74 -5.00
CA ASP A 30 14.55 6.55 -6.12
C ASP A 30 13.93 5.63 -7.17
N ILE A 31 13.32 4.51 -6.75
CA ILE A 31 12.65 3.56 -7.65
C ILE A 31 11.52 4.24 -8.43
N PHE A 32 10.60 4.95 -7.77
CA PHE A 32 9.46 5.58 -8.46
C PHE A 32 9.81 6.86 -9.24
N THR A 33 11.00 7.43 -9.04
CA THR A 33 11.45 8.60 -9.80
C THR A 33 12.35 8.23 -10.99
N THR A 34 13.09 7.13 -10.89
CA THR A 34 14.11 6.76 -11.88
C THR A 34 13.73 5.53 -12.71
N LEU A 35 13.07 4.55 -12.10
CA LEU A 35 12.90 3.21 -12.66
C LEU A 35 11.44 2.91 -13.03
N VAL A 36 10.50 3.28 -12.17
CA VAL A 36 9.11 2.79 -12.21
C VAL A 36 8.12 3.94 -12.29
N SER A 37 7.12 3.81 -13.15
CA SER A 37 6.04 4.80 -13.22
C SER A 37 5.14 4.72 -11.97
N PRO A 38 4.78 5.85 -11.33
CA PRO A 38 4.00 5.86 -10.09
C PRO A 38 2.59 5.28 -10.25
N GLU A 39 2.07 5.20 -11.48
CA GLU A 39 0.81 4.53 -11.83
C GLU A 39 0.84 3.03 -11.51
N LEU A 40 2.00 2.38 -11.62
CA LEU A 40 2.15 0.94 -11.41
C LEU A 40 2.10 0.57 -9.93
N LEU A 41 2.27 1.53 -9.01
CA LEU A 41 2.28 1.29 -7.57
C LEU A 41 0.96 0.64 -7.09
N SER A 42 -0.17 1.01 -7.70
CA SER A 42 -1.48 0.43 -7.38
C SER A 42 -1.61 -1.03 -7.79
N THR A 43 -0.83 -1.45 -8.79
CA THR A 43 -0.83 -2.80 -9.36
C THR A 43 0.18 -3.74 -8.70
N CYS A 44 1.16 -3.21 -7.99
CA CYS A 44 2.19 -4.00 -7.30
C CYS A 44 1.58 -4.86 -6.19
N LYS A 45 1.70 -6.19 -6.31
CA LYS A 45 1.15 -7.16 -5.36
C LYS A 45 2.19 -8.23 -5.04
N GLU A 46 2.27 -8.59 -3.76
CA GLU A 46 3.15 -9.66 -3.29
C GLU A 46 2.65 -11.00 -3.84
N SER A 47 3.55 -11.79 -4.39
CA SER A 47 3.27 -13.09 -5.00
C SER A 47 2.43 -14.03 -4.12
N GLU A 48 2.78 -14.12 -2.84
CA GLU A 48 2.19 -15.10 -1.93
C GLU A 48 0.88 -14.64 -1.30
N SER A 49 0.73 -13.36 -0.97
CA SER A 49 -0.41 -12.85 -0.20
C SER A 49 -1.28 -11.83 -0.92
N ASP A 50 -0.95 -11.40 -2.14
CA ASP A 50 -1.53 -10.24 -2.85
C ASP A 50 -1.52 -8.97 -2.00
N SER A 51 -0.60 -8.86 -1.03
CA SER A 51 -0.46 -7.66 -0.23
C SER A 51 0.25 -6.58 -1.04
N THR A 52 -0.28 -5.37 -1.02
CA THR A 52 0.36 -4.22 -1.68
C THR A 52 1.42 -3.59 -0.77
N ALA A 53 2.23 -2.69 -1.33
CA ALA A 53 3.19 -1.89 -0.56
C ALA A 53 2.52 -1.17 0.64
N LEU A 54 1.27 -0.71 0.45
CA LEU A 54 0.47 -0.06 1.49
C LEU A 54 0.18 -1.01 2.67
N HIS A 55 -0.14 -2.29 2.40
CA HIS A 55 -0.39 -3.27 3.45
C HIS A 55 0.84 -3.43 4.36
N MET A 56 2.02 -3.59 3.75
CA MET A 56 3.26 -3.83 4.48
C MET A 56 3.75 -2.59 5.25
N ALA A 57 3.73 -1.42 4.61
CA ALA A 57 4.08 -0.17 5.27
C ALA A 57 3.14 0.14 6.44
N ALA A 58 1.83 -0.11 6.26
CA ALA A 58 0.83 0.09 7.29
C ALA A 58 0.95 -0.91 8.45
N ALA A 59 1.26 -2.18 8.15
CA ALA A 59 1.50 -3.22 9.15
C ALA A 59 2.62 -2.84 10.11
N ASN A 60 3.71 -2.25 9.61
CA ASN A 60 4.87 -1.90 10.42
C ASN A 60 4.79 -0.51 11.06
N GLY A 61 3.88 0.35 10.58
CA GLY A 61 3.67 1.69 11.13
C GLY A 61 4.57 2.74 10.50
N HIS A 62 5.04 2.53 9.27
CA HIS A 62 5.90 3.46 8.57
C HIS A 62 5.06 4.61 7.97
N ILE A 63 4.66 5.56 8.82
CA ILE A 63 3.74 6.67 8.47
C ILE A 63 4.25 7.45 7.26
N GLU A 64 5.52 7.82 7.24
CA GLU A 64 6.12 8.60 6.14
C GLU A 64 6.07 7.82 4.82
N THR A 65 6.34 6.52 4.86
CA THR A 65 6.25 5.63 3.70
C THR A 65 4.81 5.48 3.23
N VAL A 66 3.85 5.30 4.14
CA VAL A 66 2.41 5.25 3.83
C VAL A 66 1.96 6.54 3.15
N ARG A 67 2.32 7.70 3.70
CA ARG A 67 1.99 9.01 3.13
C ARG A 67 2.56 9.15 1.72
N TYR A 68 3.83 8.80 1.54
CA TYR A 68 4.47 8.88 0.23
C TYR A 68 3.81 7.98 -0.82
N ILE A 69 3.50 6.73 -0.46
CA ILE A 69 2.78 5.77 -1.31
C ILE A 69 1.43 6.34 -1.76
N LEU A 70 0.64 6.85 -0.81
CA LEU A 70 -0.71 7.38 -1.09
C LEU A 70 -0.68 8.68 -1.88
N GLU A 71 0.24 9.59 -1.58
CA GLU A 71 0.45 10.81 -2.38
C GLU A 71 0.87 10.49 -3.81
N THR A 72 1.72 9.47 -3.99
CA THR A 72 2.21 9.03 -5.29
C THR A 72 1.06 8.46 -6.12
N VAL A 73 0.24 7.58 -5.53
CA VAL A 73 -0.97 7.04 -6.18
C VAL A 73 -1.97 8.14 -6.48
N SER A 74 -2.18 9.08 -5.56
CA SER A 74 -3.12 10.20 -5.73
C SER A 74 -2.72 11.16 -6.85
N ARG A 75 -1.42 11.32 -7.13
CA ARG A 75 -0.92 12.17 -8.23
C ARG A 75 -0.99 11.47 -9.57
N ALA A 76 -0.83 10.15 -9.57
CA ALA A 76 -0.74 9.35 -10.78
C ALA A 76 -2.11 8.81 -11.24
N ASN A 77 -3.03 8.54 -10.31
CA ASN A 77 -4.33 7.92 -10.59
C ASN A 77 -5.51 8.82 -10.17
N SER A 78 -6.73 8.41 -10.53
CA SER A 78 -7.95 9.14 -10.16
C SER A 78 -8.25 8.97 -8.67
N ALA A 79 -9.07 9.86 -8.11
CA ALA A 79 -9.53 9.75 -6.72
C ALA A 79 -10.26 8.42 -6.43
N GLU A 80 -10.97 7.88 -7.43
CA GLU A 80 -11.63 6.58 -7.34
C GLU A 80 -10.61 5.42 -7.25
N ASP A 81 -9.52 5.49 -8.02
CA ASP A 81 -8.45 4.49 -8.00
C ASP A 81 -7.68 4.53 -6.67
N LEU A 82 -7.43 5.73 -6.13
CA LEU A 82 -6.84 5.88 -4.81
C LEU A 82 -7.74 5.25 -3.74
N LYS A 83 -9.05 5.50 -3.79
CA LYS A 83 -10.01 4.91 -2.85
C LYS A 83 -10.09 3.40 -3.00
N ALA A 84 -10.03 2.88 -4.23
CA ALA A 84 -9.93 1.44 -4.48
C ALA A 84 -8.63 0.87 -3.88
N PHE A 85 -7.49 1.52 -4.11
CA PHE A 85 -6.19 1.09 -3.60
C PHE A 85 -6.08 1.08 -2.08
N VAL A 86 -6.60 2.11 -1.40
CA VAL A 86 -6.65 2.20 0.08
C VAL A 86 -7.47 1.06 0.67
N ASN A 87 -8.55 0.68 -0.01
CA ASN A 87 -9.48 -0.38 0.39
C ASN A 87 -9.19 -1.74 -0.25
N GLU A 88 -8.07 -1.85 -0.97
CA GLU A 88 -7.67 -3.08 -1.64
C GLU A 88 -7.49 -4.17 -0.59
N VAL A 89 -8.00 -5.36 -0.90
CA VAL A 89 -7.90 -6.52 -0.01
C VAL A 89 -6.86 -7.50 -0.54
N ASN A 90 -6.04 -8.02 0.37
CA ASN A 90 -5.10 -9.09 0.04
C ASN A 90 -5.83 -10.45 -0.09
N LYS A 91 -5.09 -11.56 -0.33
CA LYS A 91 -5.67 -12.91 -0.47
C LYS A 91 -6.49 -13.38 0.72
N THR A 92 -6.26 -12.83 1.91
CA THR A 92 -7.02 -13.13 3.13
C THR A 92 -8.20 -12.20 3.36
N GLY A 93 -8.45 -11.25 2.47
CA GLY A 93 -9.48 -10.23 2.61
C GLY A 93 -9.09 -9.08 3.53
N ASN A 94 -7.85 -9.03 4.02
CA ASN A 94 -7.39 -7.97 4.90
C ASN A 94 -7.01 -6.75 4.05
N THR A 95 -7.41 -5.56 4.50
CA THR A 95 -6.95 -4.28 3.96
C THR A 95 -5.71 -3.78 4.71
N ALA A 96 -5.04 -2.74 4.21
CA ALA A 96 -3.96 -2.08 4.94
C ALA A 96 -4.40 -1.62 6.35
N LEU A 97 -5.65 -1.20 6.50
CA LEU A 97 -6.24 -0.80 7.78
C LEU A 97 -6.38 -1.98 8.76
N HIS A 98 -6.66 -3.21 8.28
CA HIS A 98 -6.65 -4.40 9.12
C HIS A 98 -5.28 -4.65 9.73
N TRP A 99 -4.23 -4.57 8.91
CA TRP A 99 -2.86 -4.79 9.37
C TRP A 99 -2.37 -3.70 10.33
N ALA A 100 -2.65 -2.43 10.02
CA ALA A 100 -2.32 -1.32 10.91
C ALA A 100 -3.01 -1.47 12.28
N SER A 101 -4.29 -1.84 12.28
CA SER A 101 -5.09 -2.01 13.50
C SER A 101 -4.61 -3.23 14.31
N LEU A 102 -4.40 -4.37 13.65
CA LEU A 102 -3.91 -5.60 14.28
C LEU A 102 -2.57 -5.40 14.97
N ASN A 103 -1.68 -4.61 14.37
CA ASN A 103 -0.35 -4.33 14.90
C ASN A 103 -0.28 -3.08 15.80
N GLY A 104 -1.43 -2.48 16.13
CA GLY A 104 -1.52 -1.33 17.04
C GLY A 104 -0.90 -0.03 16.50
N LYS A 105 -0.81 0.13 15.18
CA LYS A 105 -0.21 1.29 14.51
C LYS A 105 -1.21 2.44 14.41
N LEU A 106 -1.55 3.01 15.57
CA LEU A 106 -2.63 4.00 15.71
C LEU A 106 -2.46 5.22 14.78
N ASP A 107 -1.24 5.71 14.61
CA ASP A 107 -0.99 6.88 13.78
C ASP A 107 -1.25 6.61 12.29
N VAL A 108 -0.94 5.39 11.82
CA VAL A 108 -1.29 4.96 10.46
C VAL A 108 -2.80 4.76 10.33
N VAL A 109 -3.46 4.17 11.33
CA VAL A 109 -4.93 4.01 11.34
C VAL A 109 -5.61 5.36 11.20
N LYS A 110 -5.17 6.37 11.97
CA LYS A 110 -5.69 7.74 11.87
C LYS A 110 -5.45 8.34 10.50
N LEU A 111 -4.23 8.24 9.97
CA LEU A 111 -3.91 8.75 8.64
C LEU A 111 -4.82 8.13 7.57
N LEU A 112 -4.98 6.80 7.57
CA LEU A 112 -5.81 6.10 6.59
C LEU A 112 -7.29 6.48 6.69
N CYS A 113 -7.84 6.56 7.90
CA CYS A 113 -9.26 6.89 8.11
C CYS A 113 -9.56 8.38 7.90
N ASP A 114 -8.73 9.26 8.47
CA ASP A 114 -9.01 10.70 8.55
C ASP A 114 -8.60 11.43 7.27
N GLU A 115 -7.49 11.04 6.63
CA GLU A 115 -6.98 11.72 5.42
C GLU A 115 -7.39 11.02 4.12
N TYR A 116 -7.59 9.70 4.14
CA TYR A 116 -7.80 8.90 2.92
C TYR A 116 -9.11 8.10 2.89
N GLU A 117 -10.02 8.34 3.83
CA GLU A 117 -11.35 7.71 3.91
C GLU A 117 -11.33 6.17 3.79
N ALA A 118 -10.32 5.52 4.38
CA ALA A 118 -10.26 4.07 4.43
C ALA A 118 -11.52 3.51 5.11
N ASP A 119 -12.14 2.48 4.51
CA ASP A 119 -13.37 1.90 5.00
C ASP A 119 -13.07 0.90 6.14
N PRO A 120 -13.43 1.21 7.39
CA PRO A 120 -13.18 0.31 8.52
C PRO A 120 -14.17 -0.85 8.59
N PHE A 121 -15.24 -0.85 7.78
CA PHE A 121 -16.30 -1.85 7.80
C PHE A 121 -16.06 -3.02 6.85
N ILE A 122 -15.03 -2.94 5.99
CA ILE A 122 -14.61 -4.06 5.15
C ILE A 122 -14.32 -5.27 6.04
N ARG A 123 -14.84 -6.42 5.64
CA ARG A 123 -14.64 -7.69 6.33
C ARG A 123 -13.64 -8.53 5.57
N ASN A 124 -12.68 -9.09 6.29
CA ASN A 124 -11.79 -10.09 5.72
C ASN A 124 -12.52 -11.43 5.48
N LYS A 125 -11.81 -12.43 4.94
CA LYS A 125 -12.39 -13.75 4.67
C LYS A 125 -12.82 -14.51 5.93
N PHE A 126 -12.37 -14.07 7.10
CA PHE A 126 -12.80 -14.61 8.40
C PHE A 126 -14.05 -13.90 8.96
N GLY A 127 -14.57 -12.89 8.24
CA GLY A 127 -15.72 -12.08 8.67
C GLY A 127 -15.35 -11.01 9.69
N THR A 128 -14.07 -10.82 9.98
CA THR A 128 -13.53 -9.88 10.97
C THR A 128 -13.37 -8.50 10.34
N ARG A 129 -13.64 -7.44 11.10
CA ARG A 129 -13.39 -6.04 10.71
C ARG A 129 -12.04 -5.60 11.25
N CYS A 130 -11.47 -4.52 10.73
CA CYS A 130 -10.15 -4.06 11.18
C CYS A 130 -10.05 -3.74 12.70
N TYR A 131 -11.17 -3.45 13.37
CA TYR A 131 -11.21 -3.03 14.79
C TYR A 131 -11.89 -4.02 15.75
N LEU A 132 -12.31 -5.21 15.29
CA LEU A 132 -13.02 -6.23 16.10
C LEU A 132 -12.28 -7.56 16.08
#